data_AF-D3TKU2-F1
#
_entry.id   AF-D3TKU2-F1
#
_cell.length_a   1.000
_cell.length_b   1.000
_cell.length_c   1.000
_cell.angle_alpha   90.00
_cell.angle_beta   90.00
_cell.angle_gamma   90.00
#
_symmetry.space_group_name_H-M   'P 1'
#
loop_
_entity.id
_entity.type
_entity.pdbx_description
1 polymer ?
#
loop_
_entity_poly.entity_id
_entity_poly.type
_entity_poly.pdbx_seq_one_letter_code
_entity_poly.pdbx_strand_id
1 'polypeptide(L)'
;MFSGRFTFTILIFFIFSSAATASKSNVDYLARRSELLQMEDGLRLGAGVKLNEKEIKVNNLFKALKDKELLNGYINPERNVPGIHFFKGKSQMENDSRVFRLLKNMPKGAALNLHTMSSVSSEWIAQNISRTPGLLNCTSKDGTIILTFRKKTNMACTTVSEEREKYGSEYDKLFESLFNLYSPTPEVTYPTKKEIWNRYKTMYYTIFDV
;
A
#
# COMPACT_ATOMS: atom_id res chain seq x y z
N MET A 1 45.02 36.14 51.40
CA MET A 1 44.78 36.37 49.95
C MET A 1 45.16 35.19 49.04
N PHE A 2 45.70 34.07 49.55
CA PHE A 2 46.17 32.93 48.73
C PHE A 2 45.22 31.73 48.63
N SER A 3 44.26 31.57 49.56
CA SER A 3 43.36 30.40 49.58
C SER A 3 42.32 30.40 48.46
N GLY A 4 41.80 31.58 48.06
CA GLY A 4 40.79 31.70 47.00
C GLY A 4 41.32 31.48 45.58
N ARG A 5 42.61 31.74 45.35
CA ARG A 5 43.25 31.47 44.04
C ARG A 5 43.50 29.98 43.83
N PHE A 6 43.92 29.28 44.88
CA PHE A 6 44.23 27.85 44.81
C PHE A 6 42.96 27.00 44.65
N THR A 7 41.88 27.31 45.36
CA THR A 7 40.58 26.66 45.19
C THR A 7 39.97 26.93 43.82
N PHE A 8 40.13 28.14 43.28
CA PHE A 8 39.67 28.47 41.92
C PHE A 8 40.43 27.69 40.83
N THR A 9 41.76 27.54 40.95
CA THR A 9 42.56 26.74 40.02
C THR A 9 42.21 25.25 40.07
N ILE A 10 41.97 24.70 41.27
CA ILE A 10 41.51 23.31 41.46
C ILE A 10 40.14 23.10 40.81
N LEU A 11 39.20 24.03 41.01
CA LEU A 11 37.86 23.97 40.41
C LEU A 11 37.94 23.99 38.88
N ILE A 12 38.78 24.86 38.32
CA ILE A 12 39.04 24.93 36.88
C ILE A 12 39.64 23.63 36.35
N PHE A 13 40.62 23.05 37.05
CA PHE A 13 41.22 21.77 36.67
C PHE A 13 40.20 20.62 36.67
N PHE A 14 39.32 20.56 37.68
CA PHE A 14 38.23 19.57 37.72
C PHE A 14 37.21 19.78 36.59
N ILE A 15 36.87 21.04 36.26
CA ILE A 15 35.98 21.36 35.12
C ILE A 15 36.61 20.95 33.79
N PHE A 16 37.89 21.27 33.55
CA PHE A 16 38.59 20.88 32.32
C PHE A 16 38.76 19.37 32.21
N SER A 17 39.07 18.68 33.31
CA SER A 17 39.17 17.21 33.35
C SER A 17 37.82 16.56 33.02
N SER A 18 36.74 17.03 33.64
CA SER A 18 35.37 16.54 33.40
C SER A 18 34.90 16.82 31.96
N ALA A 19 35.23 17.98 31.41
CA ALA A 19 34.95 18.33 30.01
C ALA A 19 35.74 17.44 29.04
N ALA A 20 36.99 17.09 29.35
CA ALA A 20 37.79 16.20 28.53
C ALA A 20 37.26 14.75 28.53
N THR A 21 36.84 14.21 29.68
CA THR A 21 36.20 12.89 29.75
C THR A 21 34.84 12.87 29.06
N ALA A 22 34.02 13.90 29.23
CA ALA A 22 32.74 14.04 28.52
C ALA A 22 32.94 14.14 26.99
N SER A 23 33.96 14.87 26.53
CA SER A 23 34.34 14.98 25.13
C SER A 23 34.77 13.62 24.54
N LYS A 24 35.64 12.87 25.24
CA LYS A 24 36.07 11.53 24.82
C LYS A 24 34.91 10.53 24.78
N SER A 25 34.04 10.55 25.79
CA SER A 25 32.83 9.73 25.85
C SER A 25 31.88 10.02 24.67
N ASN A 26 31.74 11.29 24.29
CA ASN A 26 30.94 11.68 23.13
C ASN A 26 31.54 11.20 21.80
N VAL A 27 32.87 11.23 21.64
CA VAL A 27 33.55 10.72 20.43
C VAL A 27 33.36 9.19 20.31
N ASP A 28 33.51 8.45 21.40
CA ASP A 28 33.28 6.99 21.42
C ASP A 28 31.82 6.63 21.11
N TYR A 29 30.87 7.36 21.71
CA TYR A 29 29.45 7.22 21.40
C TYR A 29 29.15 7.47 19.91
N LEU A 30 29.67 8.57 19.34
CA LEU A 30 29.43 8.91 17.94
C LEU A 30 30.04 7.90 16.98
N ALA A 31 31.23 7.37 17.30
CA ALA A 31 31.86 6.30 16.54
C ALA A 31 31.01 5.03 16.57
N ARG A 32 30.58 4.60 17.75
CA ARG A 32 29.73 3.41 17.90
C ARG A 32 28.37 3.57 17.23
N ARG A 33 27.77 4.75 17.32
CA ARG A 33 26.53 5.09 16.61
C ARG A 33 26.72 5.00 15.10
N SER A 34 27.83 5.52 14.56
CA SER A 34 28.13 5.43 13.13
C SER A 34 28.32 3.99 12.68
N GLU A 35 29.04 3.18 13.45
CA GLU A 35 29.23 1.76 13.18
C GLU A 35 27.89 1.00 13.16
N LEU A 36 27.02 1.24 14.15
CA LEU A 36 25.68 0.64 14.19
C LEU A 36 24.85 0.99 12.95
N LEU A 37 24.84 2.27 12.54
CA LEU A 37 24.11 2.70 11.34
C LEU A 37 24.66 2.06 10.05
N GLN A 38 25.98 1.93 9.93
CA GLN A 38 26.60 1.26 8.79
C GLN A 38 26.27 -0.23 8.76
N MET A 39 26.27 -0.90 9.91
CA MET A 39 25.86 -2.30 10.02
C MET A 39 24.39 -2.48 9.63
N GLU A 40 23.50 -1.63 10.13
CA GLU A 40 22.08 -1.66 9.75
C GLU A 40 21.88 -1.44 8.25
N ASP A 41 22.57 -0.45 7.66
CA ASP A 41 22.51 -0.21 6.23
C ASP A 41 23.03 -1.40 5.42
N GLY A 42 24.07 -2.08 5.90
CA GLY A 42 24.64 -3.29 5.29
C GLY A 42 23.72 -4.52 5.33
N LEU A 43 22.79 -4.58 6.30
CA LEU A 43 21.83 -5.68 6.45
C LEU A 43 20.56 -5.51 5.61
N ARG A 44 20.35 -4.33 5.01
CA ARG A 44 19.14 -4.06 4.21
C ARG A 44 19.14 -4.82 2.89
N LEU A 45 17.94 -5.17 2.42
CA LEU A 45 17.76 -5.77 1.10
C LEU A 45 18.37 -4.85 0.02
N GLY A 46 19.30 -5.40 -0.76
CA GLY A 46 19.96 -4.67 -1.83
C GLY A 46 21.18 -3.84 -1.42
N ALA A 47 21.64 -3.91 -0.16
CA ALA A 47 22.80 -3.13 0.32
C ALA A 47 24.10 -3.39 -0.47
N GLY A 48 24.29 -4.61 -0.97
CA GLY A 48 25.45 -4.99 -1.80
C GLY A 48 25.39 -4.52 -3.26
N VAL A 49 24.27 -3.92 -3.70
CA VAL A 49 24.12 -3.44 -5.08
C VAL A 49 24.95 -2.19 -5.29
N LYS A 50 25.91 -2.24 -6.22
CA LYS A 50 26.74 -1.11 -6.60
C LYS A 50 26.05 -0.31 -7.70
N LEU A 51 25.69 0.94 -7.41
CA LEU A 51 25.06 1.84 -8.38
C LEU A 51 26.11 2.56 -9.24
N ASN A 52 25.86 2.69 -10.53
CA ASN A 52 26.62 3.55 -11.43
C ASN A 52 26.20 5.04 -11.30
N GLU A 53 26.91 5.95 -11.96
CA GLU A 53 26.65 7.39 -11.87
C GLU A 53 25.23 7.81 -12.25
N LYS A 54 24.62 7.17 -13.27
CA LYS A 54 23.25 7.46 -13.70
C LYS A 54 22.25 6.96 -12.66
N GLU A 55 22.47 5.76 -12.14
CA GLU A 55 21.64 5.16 -11.08
C GLU A 55 21.70 5.97 -9.79
N ILE A 56 22.88 6.48 -9.40
CA ILE A 56 23.04 7.38 -8.25
C ILE A 56 22.20 8.65 -8.41
N LYS A 57 22.22 9.28 -9.60
CA LYS A 57 21.39 10.46 -9.87
C LYS A 57 19.90 10.16 -9.71
N VAL A 58 19.42 9.06 -10.27
CA VAL A 58 18.02 8.63 -10.15
C VAL A 58 17.66 8.28 -8.72
N ASN A 59 18.52 7.56 -7.99
CA ASN A 59 18.33 7.21 -6.59
C ASN A 59 18.22 8.45 -5.70
N ASN A 60 19.08 9.46 -5.92
CA ASN A 60 19.04 10.71 -5.15
C ASN A 60 17.73 11.47 -5.38
N LEU A 61 17.27 11.54 -6.65
CA LEU A 61 15.96 12.11 -6.97
C LEU A 61 14.82 11.32 -6.30
N PHE A 62 14.82 10.00 -6.42
CA PHE A 62 13.79 9.13 -5.83
C PHE A 62 13.72 9.29 -4.31
N LYS A 63 14.87 9.28 -3.62
CA LYS A 63 14.97 9.50 -2.17
C LYS A 63 14.42 10.86 -1.78
N ALA A 64 14.81 11.93 -2.46
CA ALA A 64 14.30 13.28 -2.16
C ALA A 64 12.78 13.38 -2.30
N LEU A 65 12.19 12.73 -3.33
CA LEU A 65 10.74 12.67 -3.50
C LEU A 65 10.07 11.84 -2.39
N LYS A 66 10.63 10.68 -2.07
CA LYS A 66 10.17 9.82 -0.98
C LYS A 66 10.19 10.55 0.35
N ASP A 67 11.30 11.18 0.72
CA ASP A 67 11.46 11.86 2.01
C ASP A 67 10.48 13.04 2.12
N LYS A 68 10.23 13.75 1.02
CA LYS A 68 9.20 14.80 0.96
C LYS A 68 7.78 14.25 1.19
N GLU A 69 7.43 13.15 0.53
CA GLU A 69 6.11 12.50 0.71
C GLU A 69 5.94 11.97 2.14
N LEU A 70 6.98 11.34 2.71
CA LEU A 70 6.97 10.86 4.10
C LEU A 70 6.86 12.00 5.11
N LEU A 71 7.61 13.10 4.92
CA LEU A 71 7.52 14.26 5.80
C LEU A 71 6.12 14.89 5.76
N ASN A 72 5.51 14.98 4.58
CA ASN A 72 4.13 15.44 4.44
C ASN A 72 3.14 14.52 5.17
N GLY A 73 3.32 13.20 5.08
CA GLY A 73 2.51 12.22 5.81
C GLY A 73 2.72 12.25 7.33
N TYR A 74 3.92 12.62 7.79
CA TYR A 74 4.21 12.82 9.21
C TYR A 74 3.49 14.06 9.77
N ILE A 75 3.49 15.16 9.01
CA ILE A 75 2.82 16.41 9.40
C ILE A 75 1.29 16.28 9.28
N ASN A 76 0.80 15.61 8.24
CA ASN A 76 -0.62 15.36 8.01
C ASN A 76 -0.87 13.85 7.85
N PRO A 77 -1.35 13.16 8.90
CA PRO A 77 -1.61 11.72 8.89
C PRO A 77 -2.56 11.27 7.77
N GLU A 78 -3.52 12.09 7.35
CA GLU A 78 -4.43 11.76 6.24
C GLU A 78 -3.69 11.65 4.90
N ARG A 79 -2.54 12.32 4.77
CA ARG A 79 -1.69 12.24 3.59
C ARG A 79 -0.69 11.09 3.63
N ASN A 80 -0.58 10.38 4.76
CA ASN A 80 0.22 9.17 4.88
C ASN A 80 -0.50 8.00 4.23
N VAL A 81 -0.49 7.94 2.89
CA VAL A 81 -1.24 6.93 2.11
C VAL A 81 -0.99 5.48 2.56
N PRO A 82 0.26 5.05 2.88
CA PRO A 82 0.49 3.70 3.42
C PRO A 82 -0.14 3.43 4.80
N GLY A 83 -0.46 4.47 5.57
CA GLY A 83 -1.05 4.38 6.91
C GLY A 83 -2.58 4.35 6.94
N ILE A 84 -3.25 4.48 5.79
CA ILE A 84 -4.71 4.47 5.69
C ILE A 84 -5.20 3.30 4.83
N HIS A 85 -6.49 2.95 4.94
CA HIS A 85 -7.08 1.88 4.15
C HIS A 85 -6.90 2.13 2.64
N PHE A 86 -6.48 1.12 1.88
CA PHE A 86 -6.18 1.26 0.44
C PHE A 86 -7.31 1.91 -0.36
N PHE A 87 -8.57 1.53 -0.11
CA PHE A 87 -9.74 2.15 -0.78
C PHE A 87 -9.82 3.67 -0.59
N LYS A 88 -9.38 4.20 0.56
CA LYS A 88 -9.37 5.63 0.85
C LYS A 88 -8.12 6.31 0.26
N GLY A 89 -6.97 5.63 0.31
CA GLY A 89 -5.69 6.19 -0.14
C GLY A 89 -5.38 6.05 -1.64
N LYS A 90 -6.06 5.15 -2.38
CA LYS A 90 -5.73 4.83 -3.77
C LYS A 90 -5.73 6.08 -4.68
N SER A 91 -6.79 6.89 -4.62
CA SER A 91 -6.89 8.09 -5.47
C SER A 91 -5.74 9.06 -5.19
N GLN A 92 -5.42 9.29 -3.91
CA GLN A 92 -4.31 10.15 -3.53
C GLN A 92 -2.94 9.58 -3.98
N MET A 93 -2.72 8.27 -3.84
CA MET A 93 -1.52 7.61 -4.37
C MET A 93 -1.37 7.83 -5.87
N GLU A 94 -2.45 7.66 -6.64
CA GLU A 94 -2.40 7.75 -8.10
C GLU A 94 -2.19 9.17 -8.61
N ASN A 95 -2.88 10.13 -7.99
CA ASN A 95 -2.89 11.53 -8.43
C ASN A 95 -1.69 12.31 -7.89
N ASP A 96 -1.33 12.12 -6.62
CA ASP A 96 -0.39 13.02 -5.95
C ASP A 96 1.02 12.47 -5.90
N SER A 97 1.19 11.15 -5.69
CA SER A 97 2.51 10.55 -5.43
C SER A 97 3.40 10.53 -6.67
N ARG A 98 4.50 11.27 -6.59
CA ARG A 98 5.59 11.24 -7.59
C ARG A 98 6.39 9.96 -7.47
N VAL A 99 6.52 9.42 -6.25
CA VAL A 99 7.14 8.11 -6.01
C VAL A 99 6.37 7.02 -6.77
N PHE A 100 5.04 6.97 -6.64
CA PHE A 100 4.22 5.99 -7.33
C PHE A 100 4.35 6.09 -8.87
N ARG A 101 4.40 7.30 -9.43
CA ARG A 101 4.65 7.50 -10.86
C ARG A 101 5.99 6.92 -11.32
N LEU A 102 7.05 7.08 -10.53
CA LEU A 102 8.34 6.45 -10.82
C LEU A 102 8.27 4.93 -10.72
N LEU A 103 7.63 4.39 -9.67
CA LEU A 103 7.44 2.94 -9.49
C LEU A 103 6.62 2.30 -10.62
N LYS A 104 5.65 3.02 -11.20
CA LYS A 104 4.90 2.56 -12.39
C LYS A 104 5.84 2.29 -13.57
N ASN A 105 6.81 3.18 -13.80
CA ASN A 105 7.76 3.09 -14.91
C ASN A 105 8.90 2.09 -14.67
N MET A 106 9.10 1.62 -13.45
CA MET A 106 10.16 0.64 -13.16
C MET A 106 9.83 -0.75 -13.74
N PRO A 107 10.81 -1.41 -14.40
CA PRO A 107 10.68 -2.82 -14.76
C PRO A 107 10.75 -3.68 -13.49
N LYS A 108 9.60 -4.16 -13.03
CA LYS A 108 9.44 -4.90 -11.76
C LYS A 108 9.83 -6.38 -11.83
N GLY A 109 10.32 -6.85 -12.98
CA GLY A 109 10.61 -8.27 -13.21
C GLY A 109 9.32 -9.06 -13.43
N ALA A 110 8.97 -9.96 -12.51
CA ALA A 110 7.86 -10.89 -12.64
C ALA A 110 6.85 -10.80 -11.48
N ALA A 111 5.59 -11.13 -11.75
CA ALA A 111 4.57 -11.34 -10.74
C ALA A 111 4.51 -12.82 -10.36
N LEU A 112 5.06 -13.18 -9.19
CA LEU A 112 5.24 -14.57 -8.77
C LEU A 112 4.12 -15.13 -7.88
N ASN A 113 3.19 -14.28 -7.43
CA ASN A 113 2.07 -14.71 -6.61
C ASN A 113 0.78 -14.00 -7.07
N LEU A 114 -0.05 -14.72 -7.82
CA LEU A 114 -1.31 -14.24 -8.38
C LEU A 114 -2.36 -15.35 -8.28
N HIS A 115 -3.62 -14.95 -8.08
CA HIS A 115 -4.75 -15.83 -8.29
C HIS A 115 -5.37 -15.50 -9.66
N THR A 116 -5.61 -16.52 -10.49
CA THR A 116 -6.01 -16.35 -11.90
C THR A 116 -7.24 -15.44 -12.05
N MET A 117 -8.26 -15.66 -11.23
CA MET A 117 -9.53 -14.93 -11.29
C MET A 117 -9.44 -13.46 -10.82
N SER A 118 -8.33 -13.03 -10.20
CA SER A 118 -8.10 -11.64 -9.78
C SER A 118 -6.94 -10.97 -10.51
N SER A 119 -6.52 -11.54 -11.63
CA SER A 119 -5.40 -11.02 -12.45
C SER A 119 -5.84 -10.01 -13.51
N VAL A 120 -7.13 -9.65 -13.58
CA VAL A 120 -7.70 -8.65 -14.48
C VAL A 120 -8.50 -7.61 -13.68
N SER A 121 -8.63 -6.39 -14.18
CA SER A 121 -9.42 -5.37 -13.49
C SER A 121 -10.92 -5.73 -13.50
N SER A 122 -11.58 -5.51 -12.37
CA SER A 122 -13.02 -5.65 -12.23
C SER A 122 -13.77 -4.74 -13.21
N GLU A 123 -13.28 -3.52 -13.41
CA GLU A 123 -13.80 -2.60 -14.42
C GLU A 123 -13.78 -3.22 -15.82
N TRP A 124 -12.70 -3.90 -16.21
CA TRP A 124 -12.63 -4.55 -17.53
C TRP A 124 -13.66 -5.67 -17.65
N ILE A 125 -13.85 -6.48 -16.61
CA ILE A 125 -14.90 -7.52 -16.59
C ILE A 125 -16.28 -6.89 -16.75
N ALA A 126 -16.56 -5.83 -15.98
CA ALA A 126 -17.84 -5.13 -16.04
C ALA A 126 -18.07 -4.46 -17.39
N GLN A 127 -17.03 -3.92 -18.03
CA GLN A 127 -17.16 -3.26 -19.33
C GLN A 127 -17.21 -4.26 -20.48
N ASN A 128 -16.52 -5.40 -20.41
CA ASN A 128 -16.37 -6.30 -21.56
C ASN A 128 -17.19 -7.57 -21.40
N ILE A 129 -16.96 -8.33 -20.33
CA ILE A 129 -17.62 -9.63 -20.13
C ILE A 129 -19.12 -9.46 -20.00
N SER A 130 -19.58 -8.44 -19.29
CA SER A 130 -21.01 -8.18 -19.14
C SER A 130 -21.71 -8.02 -20.50
N ARG A 131 -21.03 -7.49 -21.53
CA ARG A 131 -21.58 -7.24 -22.87
C ARG A 131 -21.57 -8.48 -23.77
N THR A 132 -21.04 -9.60 -23.29
CA THR A 132 -21.00 -10.85 -24.06
C THR A 132 -22.42 -11.41 -24.21
N PRO A 133 -22.90 -11.67 -25.44
CA PRO A 133 -24.23 -12.23 -25.66
C PRO A 133 -24.42 -13.56 -24.93
N GLY A 134 -25.59 -13.75 -24.32
CA GLY A 134 -25.94 -14.98 -23.62
C GLY A 134 -25.42 -15.10 -22.18
N LEU A 135 -24.76 -14.07 -21.64
CA LEU A 135 -24.43 -14.06 -20.22
C LEU A 135 -25.70 -13.92 -19.37
N LEU A 136 -25.87 -14.82 -18.42
CA LEU A 136 -26.98 -14.86 -17.49
C LEU A 136 -26.51 -14.43 -16.09
N ASN A 137 -27.38 -13.69 -15.40
CA ASN A 137 -27.28 -13.40 -13.99
C ASN A 137 -28.29 -14.28 -13.24
N CYS A 138 -27.80 -15.31 -12.56
CA CYS A 138 -28.64 -16.29 -11.89
C CYS A 138 -28.57 -16.12 -10.38
N THR A 139 -29.73 -16.09 -9.71
CA THR A 139 -29.85 -16.02 -8.26
C THR A 139 -30.51 -17.29 -7.71
N SER A 140 -29.87 -17.96 -6.77
CA SER A 140 -30.43 -19.12 -6.06
C SER A 140 -31.41 -18.68 -4.97
N LYS A 141 -32.16 -19.64 -4.41
CA LYS A 141 -33.16 -19.37 -3.37
C LYS A 141 -32.58 -18.78 -2.08
N ASP A 142 -31.30 -19.01 -1.80
CA ASP A 142 -30.57 -18.46 -0.66
C ASP A 142 -29.90 -17.11 -0.96
N GLY A 143 -30.09 -16.55 -2.16
CA GLY A 143 -29.55 -15.26 -2.57
C GLY A 143 -28.15 -15.30 -3.17
N THR A 144 -27.56 -16.47 -3.40
CA THR A 144 -26.27 -16.58 -4.08
C THR A 144 -26.40 -16.20 -5.55
N ILE A 145 -25.57 -15.26 -5.99
CA ILE A 145 -25.51 -14.78 -7.38
C ILE A 145 -24.39 -15.50 -8.12
N ILE A 146 -24.68 -16.03 -9.31
CA ILE A 146 -23.75 -16.67 -10.23
C ILE A 146 -23.93 -16.08 -11.63
N LEU A 147 -22.84 -15.63 -12.23
CA LEU A 147 -22.76 -15.21 -13.63
C LEU A 147 -22.37 -16.41 -14.48
N THR A 148 -23.17 -16.74 -15.49
CA THR A 148 -22.98 -17.99 -16.25
C THR A 148 -23.50 -17.87 -17.68
N PHE A 149 -22.87 -18.61 -18.61
CA PHE A 149 -23.41 -18.86 -19.95
C PHE A 149 -24.23 -20.15 -20.03
N ARG A 150 -24.30 -20.91 -18.93
CA ARG A 150 -25.03 -22.17 -18.84
C ARG A 150 -26.43 -21.93 -18.32
N LYS A 151 -27.41 -22.60 -18.93
CA LYS A 151 -28.78 -22.60 -18.42
C LYS A 151 -28.82 -23.30 -17.05
N LYS A 152 -29.24 -22.58 -16.01
CA LYS A 152 -29.50 -23.16 -14.67
C LYS A 152 -31.01 -23.35 -14.50
N THR A 153 -31.45 -24.55 -14.13
CA THR A 153 -32.88 -24.90 -13.99
C THR A 153 -33.41 -24.71 -12.58
N ASN A 154 -32.52 -24.60 -11.58
CA ASN A 154 -32.83 -24.46 -10.16
C ASN A 154 -32.60 -23.03 -9.62
N MET A 155 -32.35 -22.06 -10.50
CA MET A 155 -32.09 -20.67 -10.16
C MET A 155 -32.98 -19.75 -11.00
N ALA A 156 -33.30 -18.57 -10.46
CA ALA A 156 -33.94 -17.52 -11.24
C ALA A 156 -32.86 -16.79 -12.04
N CYS A 157 -32.97 -16.78 -13.37
CA CYS A 157 -31.97 -16.19 -14.24
C CYS A 157 -32.57 -15.10 -15.14
N THR A 158 -31.81 -14.03 -15.30
CA THR A 158 -32.09 -12.90 -16.19
C THR A 158 -30.93 -12.72 -17.16
N THR A 159 -31.20 -12.25 -18.38
CA THR A 159 -30.12 -12.00 -19.33
C THR A 159 -29.44 -10.69 -18.95
N VAL A 160 -28.11 -10.69 -18.84
CA VAL A 160 -27.33 -9.50 -18.47
C VAL A 160 -27.55 -8.35 -19.47
N SER A 161 -27.83 -8.64 -20.75
CA SER A 161 -28.19 -7.61 -21.73
C SER A 161 -29.51 -6.90 -21.39
N GLU A 162 -30.53 -7.65 -20.97
CA GLU A 162 -31.84 -7.09 -20.58
C GLU A 162 -31.71 -6.24 -19.31
N GLU A 163 -30.91 -6.70 -18.34
CA GLU A 163 -30.61 -5.90 -17.16
C GLU A 163 -29.91 -4.58 -17.53
N ARG A 164 -28.93 -4.63 -18.45
CA ARG A 164 -28.23 -3.43 -18.91
C ARG A 164 -29.17 -2.46 -19.63
N GLU A 165 -30.06 -2.95 -20.48
CA GLU A 165 -31.06 -2.10 -21.16
C GLU A 165 -31.97 -1.41 -20.14
N LYS A 166 -32.33 -2.11 -19.06
CA LYS A 166 -33.17 -1.58 -17.99
C LYS A 166 -32.47 -0.52 -17.13
N TYR A 167 -31.22 -0.77 -16.73
CA TYR A 167 -30.48 0.08 -15.78
C TYR A 167 -29.55 1.11 -16.45
N GLY A 168 -29.34 1.02 -17.76
CA GLY A 168 -28.53 1.96 -18.53
C GLY A 168 -27.11 2.10 -18.02
N SER A 169 -26.64 3.35 -17.91
CA SER A 169 -25.25 3.69 -17.54
C SER A 169 -24.87 3.30 -16.10
N GLU A 170 -25.84 3.04 -15.22
CA GLU A 170 -25.57 2.64 -13.84
C GLU A 170 -25.25 1.15 -13.72
N TYR A 171 -25.62 0.36 -14.74
CA TYR A 171 -25.50 -1.09 -14.70
C TYR A 171 -24.06 -1.57 -14.53
N ASP A 172 -23.09 -0.95 -15.21
CA ASP A 172 -21.68 -1.37 -15.12
C ASP A 172 -21.17 -1.28 -13.66
N LYS A 173 -21.59 -0.28 -12.89
CA LYS A 173 -21.23 -0.14 -11.46
C LYS A 173 -21.91 -1.20 -10.60
N LEU A 174 -23.20 -1.47 -10.84
CA LEU A 174 -23.95 -2.50 -10.13
C LEU A 174 -23.37 -3.88 -10.40
N PHE A 175 -23.06 -4.17 -11.66
CA PHE A 175 -22.46 -5.42 -12.10
C PHE A 175 -21.06 -5.60 -11.51
N GLU A 176 -20.20 -4.57 -11.57
CA GLU A 176 -18.88 -4.60 -10.94
C GLU A 176 -18.95 -4.85 -9.43
N SER A 177 -19.97 -4.30 -8.76
CA SER A 177 -20.18 -4.49 -7.32
C SER A 177 -20.43 -5.95 -6.95
N LEU A 178 -20.77 -6.84 -7.88
CA LEU A 178 -20.92 -8.27 -7.62
C LEU A 178 -19.58 -8.94 -7.29
N PHE A 179 -18.48 -8.46 -7.89
CA PHE A 179 -17.14 -9.06 -7.81
C PHE A 179 -16.04 -8.03 -7.48
N ASN A 180 -16.38 -7.00 -6.71
CA ASN A 180 -15.44 -6.02 -6.17
C ASN A 180 -15.65 -5.83 -4.65
N LEU A 181 -14.56 -5.63 -3.91
CA LEU A 181 -14.57 -5.35 -2.46
C LEU A 181 -14.67 -3.87 -2.12
N TYR A 182 -14.57 -2.97 -3.11
CA TYR A 182 -14.55 -1.54 -2.84
C TYR A 182 -15.76 -1.10 -2.03
N SER A 183 -15.49 -0.39 -0.94
CA SER A 183 -16.47 0.33 -0.13
C SER A 183 -15.85 1.66 0.31
N PRO A 184 -16.63 2.76 0.35
CA PRO A 184 -16.15 4.03 0.91
C PRO A 184 -15.89 3.95 2.43
N THR A 185 -16.59 3.05 3.13
CA THR A 185 -16.51 2.86 4.59
C THR A 185 -16.23 1.38 4.92
N PRO A 186 -15.06 0.84 4.52
CA PRO A 186 -14.74 -0.58 4.69
C PRO A 186 -14.79 -1.02 6.15
N GLU A 187 -14.47 -0.13 7.10
CA GLU A 187 -14.59 -0.37 8.53
C GLU A 187 -16.02 -0.63 9.02
N VAL A 188 -17.03 -0.09 8.31
CA VAL A 188 -18.46 -0.30 8.60
C VAL A 188 -19.00 -1.46 7.78
N THR A 189 -18.64 -1.53 6.49
CA THR A 189 -19.12 -2.59 5.58
C THR A 189 -18.58 -3.96 5.96
N TYR A 190 -17.33 -4.02 6.44
CA TYR A 190 -16.63 -5.25 6.77
C TYR A 190 -16.01 -5.17 8.17
N PRO A 191 -16.83 -5.23 9.23
CA PRO A 191 -16.38 -4.95 10.59
C PRO A 191 -15.44 -6.02 11.15
N THR A 192 -15.50 -7.26 10.65
CA THR A 192 -14.59 -8.32 11.07
C THR A 192 -13.96 -9.06 9.89
N LYS A 193 -12.92 -9.82 10.21
CA LYS A 193 -12.27 -10.75 9.28
C LYS A 193 -13.28 -11.73 8.66
N LYS A 194 -14.32 -12.14 9.40
CA LYS A 194 -15.31 -13.11 8.90
C LYS A 194 -16.16 -12.52 7.77
N GLU A 195 -16.65 -11.29 7.91
CA GLU A 195 -17.49 -10.66 6.88
C GLU A 195 -16.68 -10.43 5.60
N ILE A 196 -15.46 -9.87 5.70
CA ILE A 196 -14.64 -9.64 4.51
C ILE A 196 -14.26 -10.95 3.81
N TRP A 197 -13.93 -12.02 4.56
CA TRP A 197 -13.60 -13.31 3.94
C TRP A 197 -14.80 -13.98 3.29
N ASN A 198 -16.00 -13.85 3.89
CA ASN A 198 -17.21 -14.36 3.27
C ASN A 198 -17.51 -13.59 1.98
N ARG A 199 -17.44 -12.26 2.00
CA ARG A 199 -17.62 -11.44 0.80
C ARG A 199 -16.59 -11.77 -0.28
N TYR A 200 -15.31 -11.88 0.10
CA TYR A 200 -14.21 -12.24 -0.82
C TYR A 200 -14.49 -13.56 -1.53
N LYS A 201 -14.87 -14.62 -0.80
CA LYS A 201 -15.23 -15.91 -1.40
C LYS A 201 -16.43 -15.81 -2.33
N THR A 202 -17.49 -15.11 -1.90
CA THR A 202 -18.70 -14.93 -2.72
C THR A 202 -18.37 -14.28 -4.06
N MET A 203 -17.49 -13.27 -4.08
CA MET A 203 -17.07 -12.61 -5.33
C MET A 203 -16.47 -13.60 -6.34
N TYR A 204 -15.60 -14.52 -5.89
CA TYR A 204 -15.04 -15.54 -6.77
C TYR A 204 -16.11 -16.52 -7.24
N TYR A 205 -16.99 -17.00 -6.36
CA TYR A 205 -18.08 -17.90 -6.76
C TYR A 205 -19.06 -17.24 -7.74
N THR A 206 -19.26 -15.92 -7.65
CA THR A 206 -20.11 -15.19 -8.59
C THR A 206 -19.54 -15.19 -10.01
N ILE A 207 -18.22 -15.08 -10.20
CA ILE A 207 -17.59 -15.07 -11.52
C ILE A 207 -17.00 -16.41 -11.95
N PHE A 208 -17.08 -17.43 -11.09
CA PHE A 208 -16.55 -18.77 -11.32
C PHE A 208 -17.68 -19.79 -11.27
N ASP A 209 -18.35 -19.94 -12.40
CA ASP A 209 -19.35 -20.97 -12.60
C ASP A 209 -18.64 -22.33 -12.76
N VAL A 210 -18.81 -23.23 -11.79
CA VAL A 210 -18.39 -24.65 -11.87
C VAL A 210 -19.57 -25.49 -12.34
#